data_AF-A0A9X2E571-F1
#
_entry.id   AF-A0A9X2E571-F1
#
_cell.length_a   1.000
_cell.length_b   1.000
_cell.length_c   1.000
_cell.angle_alpha   90.00
_cell.angle_beta   90.00
_cell.angle_gamma   90.00
#
_symmetry.space_group_name_H-M   'P 1'
#
loop_
_entity.id
_entity.type
_entity.pdbx_description
1 polymer ?
#
loop_
_entity_poly.entity_id
_entity_poly.type
_entity_poly.pdbx_seq_one_letter_code
_entity_poly.pdbx_strand_id
1 'polypeptide(L)'
;MKANAWLRELVDHRYAVEVLEALAARPRTARELAAAMPGSELGRTLRMLAVAGLIRTNTAGSWDVATAIPGVLRITLSGASVVHTLAKAPLRDAVHGADETGLRRQRGITP
;
A
#
# COMPACT_ATOMS: atom_id res chain seq x y z
N MET A 1 21.18 -11.45 3.09
CA MET A 1 20.66 -10.07 3.20
C MET A 1 19.60 -9.80 2.11
N LYS A 2 18.40 -10.39 2.19
CA LYS A 2 17.31 -10.21 1.20
C LYS A 2 16.15 -9.31 1.68
N ALA A 3 16.10 -8.98 2.97
CA ALA A 3 14.98 -8.25 3.59
C ALA A 3 14.82 -6.80 3.07
N ASN A 4 15.92 -6.12 2.74
CA ASN A 4 15.88 -4.70 2.35
C ASN A 4 15.38 -4.47 0.91
N ALA A 5 15.64 -5.40 -0.03
CA ALA A 5 15.21 -5.24 -1.42
C ALA A 5 13.68 -5.38 -1.55
N TRP A 6 13.12 -6.38 -0.88
CA TRP A 6 11.67 -6.59 -0.79
C TRP A 6 10.95 -5.41 -0.11
N LEU A 7 11.50 -4.90 1.01
CA LEU A 7 10.92 -3.73 1.68
C LEU A 7 10.93 -2.50 0.78
N ARG A 8 11.98 -2.34 -0.04
CA ARG A 8 12.09 -1.25 -1.02
C ARG A 8 11.07 -1.38 -2.14
N GLU A 9 10.91 -2.58 -2.69
CA GLU A 9 9.87 -2.88 -3.69
C GLU A 9 8.46 -2.61 -3.15
N LEU A 10 8.22 -2.93 -1.87
CA LEU A 10 6.95 -2.67 -1.20
C LEU A 10 6.64 -1.18 -1.03
N VAL A 11 7.63 -0.35 -0.67
CA VAL A 11 7.44 1.10 -0.56
C VAL A 11 7.40 1.80 -1.93
N ASP A 12 8.04 1.23 -2.95
CA ASP A 12 7.97 1.73 -4.32
C ASP A 12 6.59 1.43 -4.96
N HIS A 13 5.85 0.46 -4.42
CA HIS A 13 4.51 0.13 -4.89
C HIS A 13 3.47 1.13 -4.35
N ARG A 14 2.99 2.00 -5.23
CA ARG A 14 2.11 3.17 -5.01
C ARG A 14 0.98 3.06 -3.97
N TYR A 15 0.44 1.87 -3.73
CA TYR A 15 -0.72 1.66 -2.84
C TYR A 15 -0.45 0.68 -1.70
N ALA A 16 0.74 0.07 -1.63
CA ALA A 16 1.00 -1.00 -0.68
C ALA A 16 1.06 -0.47 0.76
N VAL A 17 1.65 0.71 0.96
CA VAL A 17 1.73 1.35 2.28
C VAL A 17 0.35 1.77 2.75
N GLU A 18 -0.44 2.40 1.89
CA GLU A 18 -1.79 2.86 2.17
C GLU A 18 -2.73 1.69 2.52
N VAL A 19 -2.65 0.58 1.79
CA VAL A 19 -3.43 -0.63 2.10
C VAL A 19 -3.02 -1.20 3.46
N LEU A 20 -1.72 -1.30 3.75
CA LEU A 20 -1.24 -1.82 5.03
C LEU A 20 -1.66 -0.93 6.20
N GLU A 21 -1.56 0.39 6.06
CA GLU A 21 -2.00 1.35 7.07
C GLU A 21 -3.51 1.29 7.30
N ALA A 22 -4.30 1.21 6.21
CA ALA A 22 -5.75 1.09 6.30
C ALA A 22 -6.18 -0.19 7.04
N LEU A 23 -5.46 -1.30 6.82
CA LEU A 23 -5.71 -2.59 7.47
C LEU A 23 -5.14 -2.68 8.90
N ALA A 24 -4.07 -1.94 9.19
CA ALA A 24 -3.54 -1.80 10.54
C ALA A 24 -4.49 -1.01 11.45
N ALA A 25 -5.17 0.01 10.89
CA ALA A 25 -6.17 0.78 11.62
C ALA A 25 -7.43 -0.05 11.92
N ARG A 26 -7.95 -0.78 10.93
CA ARG A 26 -9.05 -1.74 11.14
C ARG A 26 -9.11 -2.79 10.04
N PRO A 27 -9.65 -3.99 10.32
CA PRO A 27 -10.04 -4.92 9.26
C PRO A 27 -11.00 -4.27 8.25
N ARG A 28 -10.80 -4.53 6.95
CA ARG A 28 -11.62 -3.98 5.85
C ARG A 28 -11.89 -5.01 4.77
N THR A 29 -12.92 -4.80 3.98
CA THR A 29 -13.21 -5.58 2.78
C THR A 29 -12.44 -5.03 1.57
N ALA A 30 -12.25 -5.86 0.55
CA ALA A 30 -11.64 -5.40 -0.71
C ALA A 30 -12.49 -4.31 -1.40
N ARG A 31 -13.82 -4.36 -1.24
CA ARG A 31 -14.74 -3.31 -1.72
C ARG A 31 -14.51 -1.95 -1.03
N GLU A 32 -14.28 -1.95 0.29
CA GLU A 32 -13.95 -0.71 1.01
C GLU A 32 -12.60 -0.12 0.56
N LEU A 33 -11.62 -0.97 0.22
CA LEU A 33 -10.33 -0.51 -0.30
C LEU A 33 -10.42 -0.02 -1.76
N ALA A 34 -11.29 -0.64 -2.58
CA ALA A 34 -11.53 -0.25 -3.97
C ALA A 34 -12.16 1.15 -4.11
N ALA A 35 -12.77 1.68 -3.04
CA ALA A 35 -13.25 3.07 -3.02
C ALA A 35 -12.11 4.10 -3.06
N ALA A 36 -10.90 3.71 -2.64
CA ALA A 36 -9.74 4.59 -2.57
C ALA A 36 -8.75 4.41 -3.75
N MET A 37 -8.91 3.37 -4.58
CA MET A 37 -7.98 3.08 -5.67
C MET A 37 -8.59 2.22 -6.79
N PRO A 38 -8.02 2.26 -8.01
CA PRO A 38 -8.48 1.43 -9.13
C PRO A 38 -8.42 -0.08 -8.81
N GLY A 39 -9.45 -0.83 -9.23
CA GLY A 39 -9.59 -2.25 -8.87
C GLY A 39 -8.48 -3.17 -9.41
N SER A 40 -7.90 -2.87 -10.57
CA SER A 40 -6.79 -3.65 -11.15
C SER A 40 -5.51 -3.52 -10.33
N GLU A 41 -5.19 -2.32 -9.87
CA GLU A 41 -4.02 -2.06 -9.01
C GLU A 41 -4.23 -2.61 -7.60
N LEU A 42 -5.46 -2.56 -7.08
CA LEU A 42 -5.80 -3.15 -5.80
C LEU A 42 -5.57 -4.68 -5.80
N GLY A 43 -6.00 -5.38 -6.85
CA GLY A 43 -5.84 -6.84 -6.93
C GLY A 43 -4.36 -7.26 -6.90
N ARG A 44 -3.53 -6.59 -7.72
CA ARG A 44 -2.07 -6.81 -7.74
C ARG A 44 -1.44 -6.52 -6.37
N THR A 45 -1.82 -5.40 -5.76
CA THR A 45 -1.31 -5.00 -4.44
C THR A 45 -1.69 -6.03 -3.37
N LEU A 46 -2.95 -6.46 -3.31
CA LEU A 46 -3.40 -7.45 -2.34
C LEU A 46 -2.71 -8.81 -2.55
N ARG A 47 -2.54 -9.23 -3.81
CA ARG A 47 -1.82 -10.47 -4.15
C ARG A 47 -0.39 -10.43 -3.63
N MET A 48 0.34 -9.36 -3.92
CA MET A 48 1.72 -9.18 -3.47
C MET A 48 1.81 -9.22 -1.93
N LEU A 49 0.94 -8.48 -1.23
CA LEU A 49 0.92 -8.45 0.24
C LEU A 49 0.55 -9.80 0.86
N ALA A 50 -0.35 -10.54 0.22
CA ALA A 50 -0.77 -11.88 0.66
C ALA A 50 0.33 -12.92 0.46
N VAL A 51 1.01 -12.91 -0.70
CA VAL A 51 2.17 -13.79 -0.98
C VAL A 51 3.29 -13.54 0.02
N ALA A 52 3.48 -12.29 0.44
CA ALA A 52 4.43 -11.90 1.47
C ALA A 52 3.99 -12.22 2.92
N GLY A 53 2.78 -12.75 3.09
CA GLY A 53 2.22 -13.07 4.41
C GLY A 53 1.93 -11.86 5.29
N LEU A 54 1.79 -10.66 4.72
CA LEU A 54 1.53 -9.42 5.47
C LEU A 54 0.04 -9.22 5.75
N ILE A 55 -0.81 -9.79 4.91
CA ILE A 55 -2.26 -9.78 5.07
C ILE A 55 -2.82 -11.19 4.94
N ARG A 56 -4.03 -11.38 5.47
CA ARG A 56 -4.81 -12.60 5.33
C ARG A 56 -6.28 -12.26 5.12
N THR A 57 -6.99 -13.16 4.48
CA THR A 57 -8.45 -13.14 4.40
C THR A 57 -9.03 -14.41 5.05
N ASN A 58 -10.28 -14.36 5.48
CA ASN A 58 -10.99 -15.48 6.11
C ASN A 58 -11.68 -16.42 5.11
N THR A 59 -11.36 -16.30 3.82
CA THR A 59 -12.21 -16.76 2.72
C THR A 59 -11.33 -17.16 1.54
N ALA A 60 -11.62 -18.31 0.94
CA ALA A 60 -10.93 -18.74 -0.28
C ALA A 60 -11.40 -17.88 -1.46
N GLY A 61 -10.46 -17.37 -2.26
CA GLY A 61 -10.75 -16.51 -3.41
C GLY A 61 -9.50 -16.12 -4.19
N SER A 62 -9.69 -15.60 -5.40
CA SER A 62 -8.59 -15.07 -6.22
C SER A 62 -8.30 -13.62 -5.84
N TRP A 63 -7.02 -13.30 -5.64
CA TRP A 63 -6.56 -11.95 -5.37
C TRP A 63 -6.57 -11.05 -6.61
N ASP A 64 -6.55 -11.64 -7.81
CA ASP A 64 -6.46 -10.89 -9.08
C ASP A 64 -7.75 -10.13 -9.41
N VAL A 65 -8.88 -10.54 -8.85
CA VAL A 65 -10.18 -9.85 -9.00
C VAL A 65 -10.55 -9.24 -7.65
N ALA A 66 -10.03 -8.04 -7.37
CA ALA A 66 -10.21 -7.39 -6.06
C ALA A 66 -11.68 -7.25 -5.63
N THR A 67 -12.59 -6.99 -6.57
CA THR A 67 -14.03 -6.88 -6.29
C THR A 67 -14.70 -8.22 -5.97
N ALA A 68 -14.05 -9.34 -6.30
CA ALA A 68 -14.53 -10.70 -6.09
C ALA A 68 -13.80 -11.43 -4.97
N ILE A 69 -13.06 -10.72 -4.10
CA ILE A 69 -12.56 -11.29 -2.84
C ILE A 69 -13.72 -11.20 -1.84
N PRO A 70 -14.51 -12.28 -1.62
CA PRO A 70 -15.46 -12.28 -0.52
C PRO A 70 -14.66 -12.18 0.77
N GLY A 71 -15.10 -11.39 1.75
CA GLY A 71 -14.56 -11.44 3.11
C GLY A 71 -13.74 -10.24 3.59
N VAL A 72 -13.27 -10.38 4.83
CA VAL A 72 -12.58 -9.32 5.58
C VAL A 72 -11.09 -9.57 5.56
N LEU A 73 -10.36 -8.59 5.02
CA LEU A 73 -8.91 -8.51 5.01
C LEU A 73 -8.42 -8.05 6.38
N ARG A 74 -7.38 -8.72 6.86
CA ARG A 74 -6.75 -8.46 8.15
C ARG A 74 -5.24 -8.43 7.98
N ILE A 75 -4.61 -7.52 8.70
CA ILE A 75 -3.16 -7.52 8.82
C ILE A 75 -2.70 -8.73 9.66
N THR A 76 -1.56 -9.32 9.30
CA THR A 76 -0.88 -10.33 10.11
C THR A 76 0.06 -9.66 11.12
N LEU A 77 0.63 -10.44 12.04
CA LEU A 77 1.66 -9.93 12.95
C LEU A 77 2.87 -9.37 12.19
N SER A 78 3.30 -10.08 11.13
CA SER A 78 4.38 -9.63 10.24
C SER A 78 4.02 -8.32 9.53
N GLY A 79 2.78 -8.21 9.02
CA GLY A 79 2.29 -6.97 8.41
C GLY A 79 2.32 -5.80 9.39
N ALA A 80 1.86 -6.01 10.63
CA ALA A 80 1.87 -4.96 11.65
C ALA A 80 3.29 -4.51 12.00
N SER A 81 4.26 -5.45 12.06
CA SER A 81 5.67 -5.11 12.27
C SER A 81 6.25 -4.27 11.12
N VAL A 82 5.85 -4.54 9.87
CA VAL A 82 6.26 -3.74 8.71
C VAL A 82 5.69 -2.33 8.82
N VAL A 83 4.39 -2.18 9.11
CA VAL A 83 3.77 -0.86 9.30
C VAL A 83 4.46 -0.06 10.41
N HIS A 84 4.76 -0.69 11.54
CA HIS A 84 5.47 -0.05 12.65
C HIS A 84 6.88 0.40 12.26
N THR A 85 7.56 -0.37 11.39
CA THR A 85 8.88 -0.02 10.86
C THR A 85 8.78 1.17 9.91
N LEU A 86 7.78 1.18 9.03
CA LEU A 86 7.52 2.27 8.07
C LEU A 86 7.12 3.57 8.77
N ALA A 87 6.27 3.50 9.80
CA ALA A 87 5.84 4.66 10.57
C ALA A 87 6.98 5.36 11.33
N LYS A 88 8.08 4.64 11.60
CA LYS A 88 9.28 5.17 12.26
C LYS A 88 10.36 5.61 11.27
N ALA A 89 10.24 5.27 10.00
CA ALA A 89 11.21 5.65 9.00
C ALA A 89 10.93 7.09 8.53
N PRO A 90 11.95 7.96 8.38
CA PRO A 90 11.82 9.26 7.70
C PRO A 90 11.46 9.13 6.19
N LEU A 91 11.23 7.90 5.72
CA LEU A 91 10.91 7.54 4.35
C LEU A 91 9.49 7.98 3.93
N ARG A 92 8.56 8.13 4.88
CA ARG A 92 7.17 8.55 4.60
C ARG A 92 7.11 9.93 3.91
N ASP A 93 8.06 10.80 4.24
CA ASP A 93 8.20 12.13 3.62
C ASP A 93 8.83 12.08 2.21
N ALA A 94 9.58 11.03 1.88
CA ALA A 94 10.23 10.89 0.58
C ALA A 94 9.28 10.33 -0.51
N VAL A 95 8.28 9.54 -0.12
CA VAL A 95 7.35 8.88 -1.07
C VAL A 95 6.16 9.79 -1.44
N HIS A 96 5.76 10.74 -0.59
CA HIS A 96 4.71 11.72 -0.89
C HIS A 96 5.20 13.06 -1.47
N GLY A 97 6.52 13.31 -1.51
CA GLY A 97 7.09 14.59 -1.97
C GLY A 97 7.36 14.73 -3.47
N ALA A 98 7.19 13.68 -4.27
CA ALA A 98 7.59 13.69 -5.69
C ALA A 98 6.55 14.33 -6.65
N ASP A 99 5.34 14.68 -6.19
CA ASP A 99 4.28 15.22 -7.06
C ASP A 99 4.01 16.73 -6.89
N GLU A 100 4.74 17.45 -6.03
CA GLU A 100 4.49 18.89 -5.80
C GLU A 100 5.60 19.83 -6.31
N THR A 101 6.65 19.30 -6.96
CA THR A 101 7.80 20.14 -7.40
C THR A 101 7.66 20.67 -8.86
N GLY A 102 6.55 20.36 -9.54
CA GLY A 102 6.34 20.77 -10.95
C GLY A 102 5.76 22.17 -11.18
N LEU A 103 5.07 22.78 -10.19
CA LEU A 103 4.23 23.96 -10.45
C LEU A 103 4.70 25.29 -9.80
N ARG A 104 6.01 25.45 -9.52
CA ARG A 104 6.56 26.73 -9.03
C ARG A 104 7.73 27.31 -9.82
N ARG A 105 8.10 26.72 -10.96
CA ARG A 105 9.16 27.26 -11.84
C ARG A 105 8.66 27.88 -13.15
N GLN A 106 7.43 28.38 -13.19
CA GLN A 106 6.90 29.19 -14.29
C GLN A 106 6.22 30.46 -13.78
N ARG A 107 6.92 31.25 -12.96
CA ARG A 107 6.75 32.71 -12.95
C ARG A 107 8.12 33.34 -12.83
N GLY A 108 8.89 33.21 -13.90
CA GLY A 108 9.97 34.14 -14.19
C GLY A 108 9.30 35.48 -14.52
N ILE A 109 9.25 36.36 -13.52
CA ILE A 109 9.14 37.79 -13.76
C ILE A 109 10.58 38.27 -13.89
N THR A 110 10.92 38.76 -15.08
CA THR A 110 12.18 39.42 -15.42
C THR A 110 11.82 40.78 -16.00
N PRO A 111 12.73 41.76 -15.89
CA PRO A 111 12.92 42.71 -14.80
C PRO A 111 11.93 43.90 -14.82
#